data_AF-R6W0Z3-F1
#
_entry.id   AF-R6W0Z3-F1
#
_cell.length_a   1.000
_cell.length_b   1.000
_cell.length_c   1.000
_cell.angle_alpha   90.00
_cell.angle_beta   90.00
_cell.angle_gamma   90.00
#
_symmetry.space_group_name_H-M   'P 1'
#
loop_
_entity.id
_entity.type
_entity.pdbx_description
1 polymer ?
#
loop_
_entity_poly.entity_id
_entity_poly.type
_entity_poly.pdbx_seq_one_letter_code
_entity_poly.pdbx_strand_id
1 'polypeptide(L)'
;MDRSKLHLKMPKQTMRRKLFLYTFAMAILLLALLATMLILLGRFRTPKDELFEKSDMQAQVFEREILTHRNTLAMMGVHLSEDASQIIGHYLSEHNMTFAELDGNSGALLELQKLIFDPLRQYLFQTDCSGAFVILDVSVNPYSAEVTKSGLYLQVNGYELDRRDAVLYRGIASVSRENGVMPHRKWRLETRCDFFLDWDAATADTGLSLEQSYRFTGLFTLPGMSERAMLITLPIRDMSGSLIGICGFELSESYFALFHSQVSKLSHPTCLMAEFSENDTYSSFLACGAFNDYYYAPESALTGRDIGSGLTELRCENESFVGVVRSYIGNDTSPGFSTIVMTPEADFAKATFKNALSIGFLVLLLVVLSVFCCIYVSHRYLTPILKGLEQIKAESSQRKRTDIVEINNVLDFLSSKERESADHLASLIEERNTAKEAYDRAQAEIDKLAERTKDTVDPEAYRFFLERIPGLSKTEREIFDYYVSGLSTKEILESANIKESTLKYHNSHIYEKLNVKSRKELLVYISLMNQSKNGGNDCDPFTKAE
;
A
#
# COMPACT_ATOMS: atom_id res chain seq x y z
N MET A 1 13.21 63.98 5.10
CA MET A 1 11.82 63.48 4.98
C MET A 1 11.76 62.11 5.61
N ASP A 2 10.92 62.04 6.62
CA ASP A 2 10.71 60.99 7.59
C ASP A 2 10.09 59.74 6.93
N ARG A 3 10.66 58.56 7.16
CA ARG A 3 9.98 57.28 6.89
C ARG A 3 9.81 56.54 8.21
N SER A 4 8.72 56.93 8.85
CA SER A 4 8.14 56.36 10.04
C SER A 4 7.97 54.84 9.93
N LYS A 5 8.42 54.18 10.99
CA LYS A 5 8.31 52.75 11.27
C LYS A 5 6.84 52.33 11.32
N LEU A 6 6.37 51.57 10.33
CA LEU A 6 5.18 50.72 10.52
C LEU A 6 5.62 49.43 11.24
N HIS A 7 5.56 49.46 12.57
CA HIS A 7 5.56 48.23 13.36
C HIS A 7 4.20 47.55 13.21
N LEU A 8 4.08 46.66 12.23
CA LEU A 8 2.98 45.70 12.16
C LEU A 8 3.15 44.74 13.35
N LYS A 9 2.42 44.96 14.45
CA LYS A 9 2.30 43.99 15.54
C LYS A 9 1.58 42.75 14.97
N MET A 10 2.36 41.78 14.51
CA MET A 10 1.83 40.43 14.27
C MET A 10 1.33 39.86 15.61
N PRO A 11 0.13 39.23 15.65
CA PRO A 11 -0.39 38.63 16.86
C PRO A 11 0.59 37.55 17.36
N LYS A 12 0.90 37.59 18.67
CA LYS A 12 1.74 36.60 19.35
C LYS A 12 1.13 35.21 19.19
N GLN A 13 1.54 34.47 18.17
CA GLN A 13 1.20 33.05 18.03
C GLN A 13 1.97 32.26 19.08
N THR A 14 1.23 31.62 20.00
CA THR A 14 1.75 30.72 21.02
C THR A 14 2.56 29.59 20.38
N MET A 15 3.72 29.24 20.98
CA MET A 15 4.60 28.14 20.53
C MET A 15 3.85 26.82 20.24
N ARG A 16 2.77 26.54 20.97
CA ARG A 16 1.88 25.38 20.73
C ARG A 16 1.27 25.39 19.32
N ARG A 17 0.84 26.56 18.84
CA ARG A 17 0.23 26.73 17.52
C ARG A 17 1.27 26.59 16.42
N LYS A 18 2.50 27.11 16.63
CA LYS A 18 3.63 26.94 15.68
C LYS A 18 4.06 25.48 15.57
N LEU A 19 4.32 24.80 16.68
CA LEU A 19 4.70 23.39 16.69
C LEU A 19 3.64 22.54 15.98
N PHE A 20 2.37 22.73 16.34
CA PHE A 20 1.25 22.03 15.71
C PHE A 20 1.17 22.30 14.19
N LEU A 21 1.35 23.56 13.76
CA LEU A 21 1.32 23.90 12.33
C LEU A 21 2.46 23.22 11.56
N TYR A 22 3.66 23.18 12.12
CA TYR A 22 4.81 22.57 11.46
C TYR A 22 4.75 21.04 11.45
N THR A 23 4.33 20.39 12.53
CA THR A 23 4.15 18.93 12.54
C THR A 23 3.02 18.50 11.62
N PHE A 24 1.91 19.27 11.61
CA PHE A 24 0.79 19.04 10.70
C PHE A 24 1.18 19.29 9.23
N ALA A 25 1.92 20.36 8.94
CA ALA A 25 2.44 20.63 7.60
C ALA A 25 3.40 19.52 7.12
N MET A 26 4.27 19.01 8.00
CA MET A 26 5.17 17.91 7.66
C MET A 26 4.41 16.60 7.43
N ALA A 27 3.37 16.32 8.23
CA ALA A 27 2.51 15.17 8.03
C ALA A 27 1.74 15.24 6.69
N ILE A 28 1.22 16.42 6.34
CA ILE A 28 0.61 16.67 5.03
C ILE A 28 1.63 16.48 3.91
N LEU A 29 2.86 16.97 4.07
CA LEU A 29 3.92 16.81 3.07
C LEU A 29 4.25 15.32 2.86
N LEU A 30 4.35 14.53 3.93
CA LEU A 30 4.55 13.09 3.86
C LEU A 30 3.39 12.37 3.18
N LEU A 31 2.15 12.73 3.50
CA LEU A 31 0.95 12.17 2.85
C LEU A 31 0.88 12.54 1.37
N ALA A 32 1.21 13.79 1.01
CA ALA A 32 1.27 14.24 -0.37
C ALA A 32 2.38 13.53 -1.14
N LEU A 33 3.53 13.30 -0.51
CA LEU A 33 4.65 12.56 -1.11
C LEU A 33 4.31 11.08 -1.30
N LEU A 34 3.62 10.46 -0.34
CA LEU A 34 3.05 9.13 -0.48
C LEU A 34 2.06 9.07 -1.66
N ALA A 35 1.09 10.00 -1.70
CA ALA A 35 0.08 10.03 -2.75
C ALA A 35 0.70 10.23 -4.13
N THR A 36 1.64 11.18 -4.27
CA THR A 36 2.34 11.43 -5.54
C THR A 36 3.18 10.22 -5.98
N MET A 37 3.88 9.54 -5.06
CA MET A 37 4.62 8.33 -5.38
C MET A 37 3.71 7.17 -5.78
N LEU A 38 2.56 6.99 -5.12
CA LEU A 38 1.57 5.99 -5.51
C LEU A 38 0.99 6.27 -6.91
N ILE A 39 0.74 7.54 -7.23
CA ILE A 39 0.28 7.97 -8.56
C ILE A 39 1.36 7.72 -9.63
N LEU A 40 2.59 8.17 -9.39
CA LEU A 40 3.71 8.00 -10.33
C LEU A 40 4.02 6.54 -10.64
N LEU A 41 3.84 5.66 -9.66
CA LEU A 41 4.06 4.22 -9.81
C LEU A 41 2.82 3.47 -10.33
N GLY A 42 1.72 4.15 -10.65
CA GLY A 42 0.50 3.52 -11.19
C GLY A 42 -0.17 2.53 -10.23
N ARG A 43 0.04 2.68 -8.92
CA ARG A 43 -0.20 1.66 -7.89
C ARG A 43 -1.66 1.43 -7.47
N PHE A 44 -2.62 2.14 -8.06
CA PHE A 44 -4.03 1.98 -7.72
C PHE A 44 -4.67 0.73 -8.33
N ARG A 45 -4.02 0.10 -9.31
CA ARG A 45 -4.49 -1.13 -9.96
C ARG A 45 -3.71 -2.33 -9.44
N THR A 46 -4.42 -3.42 -9.15
CA THR A 46 -3.73 -4.67 -8.81
C THR A 46 -3.10 -5.27 -10.07
N PRO A 47 -2.03 -6.08 -9.95
CA PRO A 47 -1.47 -6.80 -11.10
C PRO A 47 -2.51 -7.64 -11.86
N LYS A 48 -3.53 -8.15 -11.14
CA LYS A 48 -4.64 -8.89 -11.73
C LYS A 48 -5.49 -7.99 -12.61
N ASP A 49 -5.86 -6.81 -12.14
CA ASP A 49 -6.68 -5.87 -12.90
C ASP A 49 -5.94 -5.35 -14.15
N GLU A 50 -4.63 -5.08 -14.02
CA GLU A 50 -3.81 -4.64 -15.15
C GLU A 50 -3.63 -5.75 -16.20
N LEU A 51 -3.46 -7.01 -15.76
CA LEU A 51 -3.42 -8.16 -16.68
C LEU A 51 -4.78 -8.33 -17.37
N PHE A 52 -5.88 -8.29 -16.62
CA PHE A 52 -7.23 -8.42 -17.18
C PHE A 52 -7.51 -7.35 -18.23
N GLU A 53 -7.27 -6.07 -17.93
CA GLU A 53 -7.51 -4.97 -18.88
C GLU A 53 -6.71 -5.14 -20.16
N LYS A 54 -5.43 -5.54 -20.06
CA LYS A 54 -4.58 -5.79 -21.24
C LYS A 54 -5.04 -7.02 -22.03
N SER A 55 -5.33 -8.12 -21.35
CA SER A 55 -5.72 -9.39 -21.96
C SER A 55 -7.12 -9.32 -22.57
N ASP A 56 -8.08 -8.65 -21.92
CA ASP A 56 -9.43 -8.45 -22.47
C ASP A 56 -9.40 -7.54 -23.70
N MET A 57 -8.63 -6.43 -23.66
CA MET A 57 -8.45 -5.58 -24.83
C MET A 57 -7.82 -6.36 -26.00
N GLN A 58 -6.78 -7.17 -25.73
CA GLN A 58 -6.15 -8.00 -26.75
C GLN A 58 -7.11 -9.07 -27.28
N ALA A 59 -7.85 -9.74 -26.40
CA ALA A 59 -8.82 -10.77 -26.77
C ALA A 59 -9.96 -10.20 -27.61
N GLN A 60 -10.44 -8.99 -27.30
CA GLN A 60 -11.47 -8.30 -28.08
C GLN A 60 -10.98 -7.93 -29.48
N VAL A 61 -9.74 -7.43 -29.61
CA VAL A 61 -9.14 -7.12 -30.91
C VAL A 61 -8.97 -8.41 -31.73
N PHE A 62 -8.41 -9.44 -31.12
CA PHE A 62 -8.16 -10.73 -31.76
C PHE A 62 -9.46 -11.40 -32.21
N GLU A 63 -10.50 -11.47 -31.37
CA GLU A 63 -11.83 -11.97 -31.75
C GLU A 63 -12.38 -11.26 -32.98
N ARG A 64 -12.30 -9.92 -33.00
CA ARG A 64 -12.79 -9.12 -34.12
C ARG A 64 -11.99 -9.37 -35.40
N GLU A 65 -10.68 -9.54 -35.28
CA GLU A 65 -9.79 -9.84 -36.40
C GLU A 65 -10.15 -11.21 -37.01
N ILE A 66 -10.29 -12.25 -36.19
CA ILE A 66 -10.71 -13.59 -36.63
C ILE A 66 -12.10 -13.55 -37.28
N LEU A 67 -13.06 -12.86 -36.67
CA LEU A 67 -14.40 -12.69 -37.25
C LEU A 67 -14.35 -12.03 -38.63
N THR A 68 -13.56 -10.95 -38.75
CA THR A 68 -13.42 -10.22 -40.02
C THR A 68 -12.78 -11.11 -41.07
N HIS A 69 -11.72 -11.83 -40.71
CA HIS A 69 -11.03 -12.73 -41.63
C HIS A 69 -11.94 -13.88 -42.10
N ARG A 70 -12.65 -14.55 -41.18
CA ARG A 70 -13.62 -15.61 -41.53
C ARG A 70 -14.72 -15.10 -42.47
N ASN A 71 -15.24 -13.88 -42.23
CA ASN A 71 -16.25 -13.28 -43.09
C ASN A 71 -15.70 -12.96 -44.49
N THR A 72 -14.47 -12.46 -44.59
CA THR A 72 -13.80 -12.23 -45.88
C THR A 72 -13.61 -13.54 -46.64
N LEU A 73 -13.14 -14.60 -45.96
CA LEU A 73 -13.00 -15.94 -46.57
C LEU A 73 -14.33 -16.47 -47.10
N ALA A 74 -15.42 -16.32 -46.34
CA ALA A 74 -16.74 -16.74 -46.76
C ALA A 74 -17.21 -15.96 -48.00
N MET A 75 -17.04 -14.64 -48.02
CA MET A 75 -17.43 -13.79 -49.14
C MET A 75 -16.63 -14.08 -50.41
N MET A 76 -15.31 -14.22 -50.31
CA MET A 76 -14.45 -14.65 -51.43
C MET A 76 -14.83 -16.06 -51.91
N GLY A 77 -15.27 -16.92 -51.00
CA GLY A 77 -15.69 -18.28 -51.31
C GLY A 77 -16.98 -18.32 -52.13
N VAL A 78 -17.93 -17.42 -51.83
CA VAL A 78 -19.17 -17.25 -52.61
C VAL A 78 -18.82 -16.85 -54.04
N HIS A 79 -17.96 -15.84 -54.23
CA HIS A 79 -17.54 -15.41 -55.56
C HIS A 79 -16.80 -16.50 -56.33
N LEU A 80 -15.88 -17.23 -55.67
CA LEU A 80 -15.20 -18.38 -56.29
C LEU A 80 -16.19 -19.46 -56.75
N SER A 81 -17.23 -19.73 -55.95
CA SER A 81 -18.27 -20.71 -56.30
C SER A 81 -19.10 -20.27 -57.50
N GLU A 82 -19.49 -18.99 -57.55
CA GLU A 82 -20.25 -18.41 -58.66
C GLU A 82 -19.44 -18.41 -59.96
N ASP A 83 -18.19 -17.95 -59.90
CA ASP A 83 -17.28 -17.92 -61.05
C ASP A 83 -16.99 -19.34 -61.57
N ALA A 84 -16.73 -20.30 -60.66
CA ALA A 84 -16.52 -21.69 -61.03
C ALA A 84 -17.77 -22.27 -61.70
N SER A 85 -18.96 -22.04 -61.13
CA SER A 85 -20.23 -22.48 -61.73
C SER A 85 -20.42 -21.91 -63.14
N GLN A 86 -20.14 -20.62 -63.33
CA GLN A 86 -20.27 -19.96 -64.62
C GLN A 86 -19.28 -20.52 -65.66
N ILE A 87 -18.02 -20.73 -65.27
CA ILE A 87 -16.98 -21.31 -66.14
C ILE A 87 -17.38 -22.72 -66.58
N ILE A 88 -17.81 -23.56 -65.64
CA ILE A 88 -18.24 -24.94 -65.92
C ILE A 88 -19.49 -24.95 -66.81
N GLY A 89 -20.49 -24.13 -66.48
CA GLY A 89 -21.73 -24.03 -67.26
C GLY A 89 -21.49 -23.56 -68.69
N HIS A 90 -20.62 -22.57 -68.89
CA HIS A 90 -20.25 -22.09 -70.22
C HIS A 90 -19.58 -23.20 -71.04
N TYR A 91 -18.57 -23.87 -70.47
CA TYR A 91 -17.85 -24.96 -71.13
C TYR A 91 -18.80 -26.09 -71.56
N LEU A 92 -19.67 -26.54 -70.65
CA LEU A 92 -20.67 -27.58 -70.93
C LEU A 92 -21.64 -27.15 -72.05
N SER A 93 -22.07 -25.90 -72.05
CA SER A 93 -22.98 -25.37 -73.08
C SER A 93 -22.32 -25.27 -74.45
N GLU A 94 -21.06 -24.80 -74.52
CA GLU A 94 -20.32 -24.68 -75.78
C GLU A 94 -20.05 -26.03 -76.43
N HIS A 95 -19.86 -27.07 -75.61
CA HIS A 95 -19.53 -28.42 -76.07
C HIS A 95 -20.77 -29.32 -76.19
N ASN A 96 -21.97 -28.79 -75.91
CA ASN A 96 -23.24 -29.54 -75.86
C ASN A 96 -23.14 -30.82 -74.99
N MET A 97 -22.52 -30.70 -73.82
CA MET A 97 -22.33 -31.78 -72.86
C MET A 97 -23.10 -31.54 -71.57
N THR A 98 -23.46 -32.62 -70.88
CA THR A 98 -23.99 -32.61 -69.52
C THR A 98 -22.86 -32.80 -68.51
N PHE A 99 -23.08 -32.38 -67.26
CA PHE A 99 -22.07 -32.53 -66.21
C PHE A 99 -21.68 -34.01 -65.97
N ALA A 100 -22.64 -34.93 -66.03
CA ALA A 100 -22.39 -36.36 -65.86
C ALA A 100 -21.46 -36.97 -66.94
N GLU A 101 -21.40 -36.36 -68.14
CA GLU A 101 -20.52 -36.81 -69.23
C GLU A 101 -19.05 -36.39 -69.05
N LEU A 102 -18.74 -35.60 -68.00
CA LEU A 102 -17.36 -35.33 -67.59
C LEU A 102 -16.74 -36.50 -66.85
N ASP A 103 -17.55 -37.38 -66.24
CA ASP A 103 -17.07 -38.52 -65.47
C ASP A 103 -16.39 -39.56 -66.39
N GLY A 104 -15.13 -39.88 -66.12
CA GLY A 104 -14.28 -40.69 -66.98
C GLY A 104 -13.72 -39.98 -68.23
N ASN A 105 -14.06 -38.71 -68.46
CA ASN A 105 -13.61 -37.96 -69.64
C ASN A 105 -12.36 -37.11 -69.33
N SER A 106 -11.20 -37.76 -69.37
CA SER A 106 -9.91 -37.10 -69.09
C SER A 106 -9.60 -35.87 -69.96
N GLY A 107 -10.05 -35.86 -71.23
CA GLY A 107 -9.84 -34.74 -72.15
C GLY A 107 -10.66 -33.51 -71.75
N ALA A 108 -11.95 -33.71 -71.47
CA ALA A 108 -12.82 -32.61 -71.04
C ALA A 108 -12.41 -32.05 -69.67
N LEU A 109 -12.00 -32.93 -68.73
CA LEU A 109 -11.49 -32.51 -67.43
C LEU A 109 -10.18 -31.71 -67.54
N LEU A 110 -9.31 -32.05 -68.49
CA LEU A 110 -8.09 -31.28 -68.77
C LEU A 110 -8.41 -29.85 -69.21
N GLU A 111 -9.27 -29.68 -70.21
CA GLU A 111 -9.62 -28.35 -70.72
C GLU A 111 -10.37 -27.52 -69.67
N LEU A 112 -11.27 -28.16 -68.91
CA LEU A 112 -11.98 -27.48 -67.81
C LEU A 112 -11.02 -27.01 -66.71
N GLN A 113 -10.06 -27.85 -66.30
CA GLN A 113 -9.04 -27.43 -65.33
C GLN A 113 -8.17 -26.30 -65.86
N LYS A 114 -7.85 -26.25 -67.16
CA LYS A 114 -7.15 -25.09 -67.75
C LYS A 114 -7.92 -23.79 -67.59
N LEU A 115 -9.25 -23.82 -67.81
CA LEU A 115 -10.11 -22.64 -67.67
C LEU A 115 -10.23 -22.16 -66.21
N ILE A 116 -10.26 -23.10 -65.26
CA ILE A 116 -10.40 -22.78 -63.82
C ILE A 116 -9.08 -22.33 -63.18
N PHE A 117 -7.93 -22.73 -63.74
CA PHE A 117 -6.63 -22.55 -63.10
C PHE A 117 -6.29 -21.08 -62.78
N ASP A 118 -6.40 -20.18 -63.75
CA ASP A 118 -6.04 -18.77 -63.57
C ASP A 118 -6.98 -18.04 -62.59
N PRO A 119 -8.32 -18.17 -62.69
CA PRO A 119 -9.23 -17.66 -61.67
C PRO A 119 -8.89 -18.18 -60.27
N LEU A 120 -8.69 -19.50 -60.11
CA LEU A 120 -8.36 -20.08 -58.81
C LEU A 120 -7.04 -19.53 -58.24
N ARG A 121 -6.03 -19.38 -59.08
CA ARG A 121 -4.75 -18.79 -58.71
C ARG A 121 -4.89 -17.32 -58.30
N GLN A 122 -5.76 -16.58 -58.98
CA GLN A 122 -6.06 -15.20 -58.60
C GLN A 122 -6.71 -15.15 -57.21
N TYR A 123 -7.72 -15.98 -56.94
CA TYR A 123 -8.36 -16.07 -55.63
C TYR A 123 -7.37 -16.45 -54.53
N LEU A 124 -6.45 -17.39 -54.79
CA LEU A 124 -5.39 -17.78 -53.85
C LEU A 124 -4.52 -16.60 -53.40
N PHE A 125 -4.20 -15.67 -54.30
CA PHE A 125 -3.31 -14.54 -53.97
C PHE A 125 -4.06 -13.30 -53.48
N GLN A 126 -5.33 -13.15 -53.84
CA GLN A 126 -6.17 -12.04 -53.40
C GLN A 126 -6.81 -12.30 -52.02
N THR A 127 -6.95 -13.57 -51.66
CA THR A 127 -7.50 -14.00 -50.38
C THR A 127 -6.37 -14.25 -49.40
N ASP A 128 -6.53 -13.85 -48.14
CA ASP A 128 -5.54 -14.10 -47.09
C ASP A 128 -5.60 -15.56 -46.59
N CYS A 129 -5.32 -16.51 -47.49
CA CYS A 129 -5.34 -17.94 -47.22
C CYS A 129 -4.03 -18.63 -47.59
N SER A 130 -3.88 -19.88 -47.14
CA SER A 130 -2.72 -20.72 -47.46
C SER A 130 -2.97 -21.67 -48.64
N GLY A 131 -4.22 -21.86 -49.04
CA GLY A 131 -4.59 -22.68 -50.18
C GLY A 131 -5.97 -22.35 -50.70
N ALA A 132 -6.23 -22.71 -51.95
CA ALA A 132 -7.50 -22.52 -52.64
C ALA A 132 -7.79 -23.75 -53.51
N PHE A 133 -9.05 -24.19 -53.54
CA PHE A 133 -9.43 -25.39 -54.28
C PHE A 133 -10.80 -25.26 -54.95
N VAL A 134 -10.94 -26.01 -56.05
CA VAL A 134 -12.19 -26.32 -56.76
C VAL A 134 -12.14 -27.82 -57.05
N ILE A 135 -13.06 -28.59 -56.43
CA ILE A 135 -13.15 -30.04 -56.55
C ILE A 135 -14.53 -30.36 -57.11
N LEU A 136 -14.58 -31.05 -58.24
CA LEU A 136 -15.80 -31.38 -58.96
C LEU A 136 -16.28 -32.78 -58.57
N ASP A 137 -17.59 -33.01 -58.59
CA ASP A 137 -18.19 -34.29 -58.24
C ASP A 137 -18.07 -35.36 -59.37
N VAL A 138 -16.89 -35.44 -59.99
CA VAL A 138 -16.55 -36.33 -61.12
C VAL A 138 -15.13 -36.85 -60.96
N SER A 139 -14.81 -37.98 -61.58
CA SER A 139 -13.48 -38.57 -61.56
C SER A 139 -12.93 -38.78 -62.96
N VAL A 140 -11.61 -38.71 -63.10
CA VAL A 140 -10.87 -39.17 -64.27
C VAL A 140 -11.00 -40.69 -64.45
N ASN A 141 -11.16 -41.45 -63.36
CA ASN A 141 -11.34 -42.90 -63.38
C ASN A 141 -12.45 -43.35 -62.40
N PRO A 142 -13.72 -43.31 -62.80
CA PRO A 142 -14.85 -43.65 -61.93
C PRO A 142 -14.92 -45.12 -61.51
N TYR A 143 -14.17 -46.00 -62.19
CA TYR A 143 -14.10 -47.43 -61.86
C TYR A 143 -13.02 -47.76 -60.81
N SER A 144 -12.32 -46.75 -60.30
CA SER A 144 -11.35 -46.92 -59.21
C SER A 144 -12.02 -47.46 -57.94
N ALA A 145 -11.29 -48.32 -57.21
CA ALA A 145 -11.76 -48.79 -55.91
C ALA A 145 -11.72 -47.71 -54.82
N GLU A 146 -10.90 -46.65 -55.00
CA GLU A 146 -10.88 -45.48 -54.12
C GLU A 146 -11.85 -44.42 -54.64
N VAL A 147 -12.71 -43.88 -53.77
CA VAL A 147 -13.62 -42.78 -54.11
C VAL A 147 -12.81 -41.49 -54.18
N THR A 148 -12.51 -41.07 -55.41
CA THR A 148 -11.74 -39.86 -55.71
C THR A 148 -12.53 -38.88 -56.58
N LYS A 149 -12.18 -37.61 -56.45
CA LYS A 149 -12.82 -36.49 -57.15
C LYS A 149 -11.78 -35.59 -57.81
N SER A 150 -12.05 -35.22 -59.05
CA SER A 150 -11.18 -34.43 -59.91
C SER A 150 -11.34 -32.94 -59.60
N GLY A 151 -10.28 -32.17 -59.78
CA GLY A 151 -10.29 -30.74 -59.52
C GLY A 151 -8.89 -30.16 -59.40
N LEU A 152 -8.82 -28.90 -58.98
CA LEU A 152 -7.59 -28.18 -58.70
C LEU A 152 -7.50 -27.82 -57.21
N TYR A 153 -6.33 -27.99 -56.64
CA TYR A 153 -6.00 -27.51 -55.30
C TYR A 153 -4.61 -26.88 -55.37
N LEU A 154 -4.55 -25.57 -55.20
CA LEU A 154 -3.33 -24.78 -55.12
C LEU A 154 -3.03 -24.41 -53.68
N GLN A 155 -1.75 -24.44 -53.29
CA GLN A 155 -1.28 -23.94 -52.01
C GLN A 155 -0.23 -22.86 -52.23
N VAL A 156 -0.10 -21.93 -51.28
CA VAL A 156 0.98 -20.94 -51.30
C VAL A 156 2.31 -21.65 -50.98
N ASN A 157 3.32 -21.37 -51.79
CA ASN A 157 4.66 -21.92 -51.63
C ASN A 157 5.53 -20.97 -50.80
N GLY A 158 5.63 -21.27 -49.50
CA GLY A 158 6.31 -20.39 -48.55
C GLY A 158 5.44 -19.20 -48.14
N TYR A 159 5.68 -18.66 -46.95
CA TYR A 159 4.86 -17.60 -46.37
C TYR A 159 5.53 -16.22 -46.43
N GLU A 160 6.50 -16.04 -47.34
CA GLU A 160 7.19 -14.76 -47.51
C GLU A 160 6.27 -13.74 -48.17
N LEU A 161 6.02 -12.62 -47.47
CA LEU A 161 5.13 -11.53 -47.89
C LEU A 161 5.44 -10.96 -49.28
N ASP A 162 6.69 -11.04 -49.73
CA ASP A 162 7.18 -10.38 -50.95
C ASP A 162 7.29 -11.35 -52.16
N ARG A 163 7.06 -12.65 -51.95
CA ARG A 163 7.19 -13.70 -52.98
C ARG A 163 6.20 -14.84 -52.75
N ARG A 164 4.90 -14.57 -52.92
CA ARG A 164 3.90 -15.64 -52.96
C ARG A 164 4.01 -16.36 -54.31
N ASP A 165 4.54 -17.56 -54.30
CA ASP A 165 4.43 -18.51 -55.42
C ASP A 165 3.34 -19.55 -55.10
N ALA A 166 2.85 -20.27 -56.10
CA ALA A 166 1.86 -21.33 -55.91
C ALA A 166 2.50 -22.71 -56.16
N VAL A 167 1.99 -23.73 -55.48
CA VAL A 167 2.29 -25.14 -55.76
C VAL A 167 0.99 -25.91 -55.96
N LEU A 168 1.00 -26.85 -56.91
CA LEU A 168 -0.17 -27.68 -57.20
C LEU A 168 -0.22 -28.87 -56.23
N TYR A 169 -1.18 -28.88 -55.32
CA TYR A 169 -1.41 -29.99 -54.40
C TYR A 169 -2.27 -31.09 -55.02
N ARG A 170 -3.31 -30.76 -55.78
CA ARG A 170 -4.17 -31.71 -56.54
C ARG A 170 -4.52 -31.15 -57.91
N GLY A 171 -4.73 -32.05 -58.87
CA GLY A 171 -5.15 -31.73 -60.24
C GLY A 171 -4.14 -32.15 -61.30
N ILE A 172 -4.44 -31.87 -62.57
CA ILE A 172 -3.65 -32.33 -63.70
C ILE A 172 -2.32 -31.56 -63.79
N ALA A 173 -1.21 -32.27 -63.67
CA ALA A 173 0.11 -31.66 -63.59
C ALA A 173 0.53 -30.87 -64.85
N SER A 174 0.05 -31.21 -66.04
CA SER A 174 0.34 -30.42 -67.25
C SER A 174 -0.22 -29.01 -67.16
N VAL A 175 -1.44 -28.85 -66.62
CA VAL A 175 -2.09 -27.53 -66.44
C VAL A 175 -1.23 -26.61 -65.60
N SER A 176 -0.72 -27.10 -64.46
CA SER A 176 0.15 -26.30 -63.60
C SER A 176 1.49 -25.95 -64.25
N ARG A 177 2.12 -26.92 -64.95
CA ARG A 177 3.44 -26.72 -65.57
C ARG A 177 3.40 -25.71 -66.71
N GLU A 178 2.34 -25.72 -67.50
CA GLU A 178 2.11 -24.71 -68.56
C GLU A 178 2.00 -23.29 -67.98
N ASN A 179 1.55 -23.16 -66.74
CA ASN A 179 1.40 -21.89 -66.02
C ASN A 179 2.56 -21.56 -65.06
N GLY A 180 3.68 -22.29 -65.16
CA GLY A 180 4.88 -22.06 -64.34
C GLY A 180 4.77 -22.52 -62.88
N VAL A 181 3.73 -23.26 -62.52
CA VAL A 181 3.49 -23.79 -61.17
C VAL A 181 3.92 -25.26 -61.11
N MET A 182 4.72 -25.60 -60.10
CA MET A 182 5.21 -26.98 -59.92
C MET A 182 4.28 -27.81 -59.03
N PRO A 183 4.13 -29.12 -59.29
CA PRO A 183 3.45 -30.02 -58.36
C PRO A 183 4.14 -30.10 -57.01
N HIS A 184 3.34 -30.10 -55.95
CA HIS A 184 3.80 -30.31 -54.58
C HIS A 184 4.41 -31.71 -54.42
N ARG A 185 5.36 -31.89 -53.49
CA ARG A 185 6.02 -33.20 -53.23
C ARG A 185 5.05 -34.34 -52.86
N LYS A 186 3.85 -34.00 -52.37
CA LYS A 186 2.76 -34.93 -52.02
C LYS A 186 1.59 -34.85 -53.01
N TRP A 187 1.85 -34.37 -54.22
CA TRP A 187 0.83 -34.24 -55.25
C TRP A 187 0.20 -35.59 -55.61
N ARG A 188 -1.10 -35.54 -55.91
CA ARG A 188 -1.87 -36.61 -56.56
C ARG A 188 -2.80 -35.97 -57.57
N LEU A 189 -3.21 -36.76 -58.57
CA LEU A 189 -4.14 -36.29 -59.60
C LEU A 189 -5.49 -35.86 -59.02
N GLU A 190 -6.05 -36.66 -58.12
CA GLU A 190 -7.40 -36.46 -57.57
C GLU A 190 -7.42 -36.42 -56.05
N THR A 191 -8.46 -35.80 -55.51
CA THR A 191 -8.71 -35.69 -54.07
C THR A 191 -9.48 -36.92 -53.60
N ARG A 192 -9.05 -37.50 -52.47
CA ARG A 192 -9.77 -38.59 -51.82
C ARG A 192 -10.82 -38.02 -50.87
N CYS A 193 -12.07 -38.46 -51.00
CA CYS A 193 -13.17 -38.00 -50.15
C CYS A 193 -12.97 -38.39 -48.67
N ASP A 194 -12.41 -39.59 -48.40
CA ASP A 194 -12.18 -40.08 -47.02
C ASP A 194 -11.31 -39.15 -46.15
N PHE A 195 -10.47 -38.33 -46.79
CA PHE A 195 -9.52 -37.44 -46.11
C PHE A 195 -9.99 -35.99 -46.06
N PHE A 196 -11.08 -35.68 -46.74
CA PHE A 196 -11.68 -34.35 -46.72
C PHE A 196 -12.72 -34.35 -45.60
N LEU A 197 -12.35 -33.77 -44.45
CA LEU A 197 -13.25 -33.71 -43.31
C LEU A 197 -14.57 -33.05 -43.73
N ASP A 198 -15.69 -33.66 -43.33
CA ASP A 198 -17.03 -33.17 -43.62
C ASP A 198 -17.41 -33.08 -45.11
N TRP A 199 -16.81 -33.89 -46.00
CA TRP A 199 -17.21 -33.95 -47.42
C TRP A 199 -18.74 -34.11 -47.58
N ASP A 200 -19.31 -35.13 -46.94
CA ASP A 200 -20.75 -35.41 -47.01
C ASP A 200 -21.60 -34.22 -46.52
N ALA A 201 -21.08 -33.49 -45.53
CA ALA A 201 -21.74 -32.34 -44.95
C ALA A 201 -21.63 -31.09 -45.86
N ALA A 202 -20.49 -30.93 -46.55
CA ALA A 202 -20.24 -29.87 -47.53
C ALA A 202 -21.04 -30.09 -48.83
N THR A 203 -21.34 -31.35 -49.16
CA THR A 203 -22.16 -31.74 -50.32
C THR A 203 -23.63 -31.98 -49.99
N ALA A 204 -24.05 -31.81 -48.74
CA ALA A 204 -25.44 -31.99 -48.37
C ALA A 204 -26.33 -30.89 -48.97
N ASP A 205 -27.45 -31.26 -49.60
CA ASP A 205 -28.40 -30.29 -50.08
C ASP A 205 -29.23 -29.72 -48.93
N THR A 206 -28.84 -28.53 -48.47
CA THR A 206 -29.45 -27.86 -47.31
C THR A 206 -30.65 -26.96 -47.70
N GLY A 207 -30.88 -26.72 -49.00
CA GLY A 207 -31.88 -25.75 -49.47
C GLY A 207 -31.60 -24.29 -49.08
N LEU A 208 -30.41 -23.99 -48.55
CA LEU A 208 -29.99 -22.65 -48.14
C LEU A 208 -29.47 -21.84 -49.34
N SER A 209 -29.46 -20.50 -49.22
CA SER A 209 -28.77 -19.65 -50.20
C SER A 209 -27.26 -19.92 -50.17
N LEU A 210 -26.56 -19.59 -51.26
CA LEU A 210 -25.11 -19.80 -51.36
C LEU A 210 -24.34 -19.06 -50.24
N GLU A 211 -24.75 -17.83 -49.92
CA GLU A 211 -24.22 -17.01 -48.83
C GLU A 211 -24.35 -17.65 -47.44
N GLN A 212 -25.31 -18.57 -47.29
CA GLN A 212 -25.57 -19.31 -46.06
C GLN A 212 -25.08 -20.77 -46.15
N SER A 213 -24.47 -21.17 -47.27
CA SER A 213 -24.06 -22.57 -47.48
C SER A 213 -22.58 -22.82 -47.19
N TYR A 214 -21.81 -21.79 -46.83
CA TYR A 214 -20.41 -21.97 -46.43
C TYR A 214 -20.31 -22.70 -45.10
N ARG A 215 -19.24 -23.47 -44.94
CA ARG A 215 -18.91 -24.19 -43.71
C ARG A 215 -17.43 -24.09 -43.40
N PHE A 216 -17.10 -24.08 -42.12
CA PHE A 216 -15.72 -24.25 -41.63
C PHE A 216 -15.58 -25.67 -41.08
N THR A 217 -14.56 -26.39 -41.54
CA THR A 217 -14.25 -27.72 -41.00
C THR A 217 -13.59 -27.61 -39.63
N GLY A 218 -13.58 -28.69 -38.86
CA GLY A 218 -12.62 -28.82 -37.76
C GLY A 218 -11.17 -28.84 -38.26
N LEU A 219 -10.21 -28.81 -37.34
CA LEU A 219 -8.79 -28.94 -37.68
C LEU A 219 -8.44 -30.39 -38.05
N PHE A 220 -7.76 -30.57 -39.17
CA PHE A 220 -7.28 -31.87 -39.63
C PHE A 220 -5.93 -31.73 -40.34
N THR A 221 -5.30 -32.87 -40.63
CA THR A 221 -4.01 -32.90 -41.34
C THR A 221 -4.22 -33.33 -42.79
N LEU A 222 -3.78 -32.50 -43.73
CA LEU A 222 -3.86 -32.83 -45.15
C LEU A 222 -3.05 -34.09 -45.49
N PRO A 223 -3.53 -34.97 -46.40
CA PRO A 223 -2.85 -36.22 -46.72
C PRO A 223 -1.38 -36.07 -47.13
N GLY A 224 -0.50 -36.63 -46.30
CA GLY A 224 0.95 -36.61 -46.51
C GLY A 224 1.65 -35.35 -46.00
N MET A 225 0.91 -34.42 -45.40
CA MET A 225 1.44 -33.28 -44.65
C MET A 225 1.56 -33.62 -43.16
N SER A 226 2.35 -32.82 -42.42
CA SER A 226 2.45 -32.89 -40.95
C SER A 226 1.67 -31.78 -40.25
N GLU A 227 1.35 -30.73 -40.99
CA GLU A 227 0.71 -29.52 -40.49
C GLU A 227 -0.80 -29.65 -40.50
N ARG A 228 -1.47 -29.10 -39.47
CA ARG A 228 -2.93 -29.05 -39.43
C ARG A 228 -3.44 -27.83 -40.18
N ALA A 229 -4.64 -27.96 -40.74
CA ALA A 229 -5.33 -26.90 -41.43
C ALA A 229 -6.83 -26.95 -41.14
N MET A 230 -7.47 -25.81 -41.30
CA MET A 230 -8.91 -25.64 -41.37
C MET A 230 -9.29 -25.33 -42.82
N LEU A 231 -10.39 -25.89 -43.32
CA LEU A 231 -10.95 -25.50 -44.60
C LEU A 231 -12.21 -24.66 -44.41
N ILE A 232 -12.41 -23.72 -45.31
CA ILE A 232 -13.71 -23.18 -45.62
C ILE A 232 -14.21 -23.81 -46.92
N THR A 233 -15.43 -24.31 -46.91
CA THR A 233 -16.02 -25.06 -48.04
C THR A 233 -17.35 -24.47 -48.43
N LEU A 234 -17.59 -24.33 -49.74
CA LEU A 234 -18.85 -23.93 -50.32
C LEU A 234 -19.26 -24.90 -51.43
N PRO A 235 -20.56 -25.18 -51.60
CA PRO A 235 -21.06 -26.01 -52.68
C PRO A 235 -21.07 -25.23 -54.00
N ILE A 236 -20.57 -25.85 -55.07
CA ILE A 236 -20.73 -25.36 -56.44
C ILE A 236 -22.00 -26.00 -57.00
N ARG A 237 -22.95 -25.16 -57.40
CA ARG A 237 -24.21 -25.59 -58.00
C ARG A 237 -24.26 -25.16 -59.45
N ASP A 238 -24.81 -26.00 -60.32
CA ASP A 238 -25.08 -25.64 -61.70
C ASP A 238 -26.25 -24.65 -61.82
N MET A 239 -26.56 -24.23 -63.05
CA MET A 239 -27.69 -23.32 -63.33
C MET A 239 -29.07 -23.91 -62.97
N SER A 240 -29.18 -25.23 -62.77
CA SER A 240 -30.40 -25.91 -62.31
C SER A 240 -30.51 -25.99 -60.79
N GLY A 241 -29.45 -25.61 -60.07
CA GLY A 241 -29.33 -25.73 -58.61
C GLY A 241 -28.76 -27.08 -58.14
N SER A 242 -28.44 -27.98 -59.07
CA SER A 242 -27.86 -29.29 -58.79
C SER A 242 -26.40 -29.13 -58.35
N LEU A 243 -25.99 -29.88 -57.32
CA LEU A 243 -24.62 -29.88 -56.84
C LEU A 243 -23.68 -30.51 -57.87
N ILE A 244 -22.61 -29.81 -58.23
CA ILE A 244 -21.60 -30.28 -59.19
C ILE A 244 -20.18 -30.29 -58.59
N GLY A 245 -19.99 -29.83 -57.36
CA GLY A 245 -18.69 -29.85 -56.69
C GLY A 245 -18.65 -28.99 -55.44
N ILE A 246 -17.44 -28.77 -54.93
CA ILE A 246 -17.16 -27.88 -53.82
C ILE A 246 -15.94 -26.99 -54.14
N CYS A 247 -15.90 -25.79 -53.57
CA CYS A 247 -14.74 -24.92 -53.61
C CYS A 247 -14.46 -24.31 -52.24
N GLY A 248 -13.32 -23.65 -52.11
CA GLY A 248 -13.03 -22.80 -50.97
C GLY A 248 -11.54 -22.66 -50.71
N PHE A 249 -11.20 -22.45 -49.43
CA PHE A 249 -9.86 -22.06 -49.01
C PHE A 249 -9.33 -22.88 -47.85
N GLU A 250 -8.01 -22.91 -47.73
CA GLU A 250 -7.27 -23.56 -46.66
C GLU A 250 -6.58 -22.53 -45.76
N LEU A 251 -6.68 -22.73 -44.46
CA LEU A 251 -5.98 -21.99 -43.43
C LEU A 251 -5.11 -22.96 -42.61
N SER A 252 -3.83 -23.03 -42.94
CA SER A 252 -2.81 -23.82 -42.24
C SER A 252 -2.35 -23.13 -40.94
N GLU A 253 -1.84 -23.91 -40.00
CA GLU A 253 -1.32 -23.42 -38.71
C GLU A 253 -0.23 -22.37 -38.85
N SER A 254 0.74 -22.58 -39.74
CA SER A 254 1.86 -21.66 -39.95
C SER A 254 1.40 -20.36 -40.59
N TYR A 255 0.46 -20.44 -41.54
CA TYR A 255 -0.14 -19.25 -42.12
C TYR A 255 -0.91 -18.45 -41.07
N PHE A 256 -1.72 -19.14 -40.26
CA PHE A 256 -2.46 -18.52 -39.16
C PHE A 256 -1.52 -17.82 -38.17
N ALA A 257 -0.46 -18.51 -37.74
CA ALA A 257 0.53 -17.98 -36.82
C ALA A 257 1.19 -16.69 -37.32
N LEU A 258 1.54 -16.65 -38.60
CA LEU A 258 2.16 -15.49 -39.24
C LEU A 258 1.16 -14.34 -39.43
N PHE A 259 0.02 -14.63 -40.06
CA PHE A 259 -0.97 -13.64 -40.45
C PHE A 259 -1.61 -12.95 -39.24
N HIS A 260 -1.93 -13.72 -38.20
CA HIS A 260 -2.54 -13.20 -36.98
C HIS A 260 -1.54 -12.88 -35.86
N SER A 261 -0.26 -12.72 -36.18
CA SER A 261 0.74 -12.32 -35.19
C SER A 261 0.40 -10.96 -34.57
N GLN A 262 0.44 -10.89 -33.24
CA GLN A 262 -0.12 -9.75 -32.50
C GLN A 262 0.95 -8.76 -32.06
N VAL A 263 0.64 -7.46 -32.08
CA VAL A 263 1.43 -6.46 -31.36
C VAL A 263 0.88 -6.33 -29.95
N SER A 264 1.59 -6.85 -28.96
CA SER A 264 1.09 -6.90 -27.59
C SER A 264 2.01 -6.22 -26.58
N LYS A 265 1.39 -5.75 -25.49
CA LYS A 265 2.08 -5.26 -24.28
C LYS A 265 2.21 -6.34 -23.20
N LEU A 266 1.65 -7.52 -23.44
CA LEU A 266 1.78 -8.69 -22.59
C LEU A 266 3.17 -9.31 -22.78
N SER A 267 3.68 -9.99 -21.75
CA SER A 267 4.93 -10.75 -21.85
C SER A 267 4.62 -12.15 -22.36
N HIS A 268 5.20 -12.53 -23.50
CA HIS A 268 5.00 -13.82 -24.18
C HIS A 268 3.52 -14.24 -24.30
N PRO A 269 2.63 -13.37 -24.86
CA PRO A 269 1.24 -13.73 -25.03
C PRO A 269 1.10 -14.83 -26.09
N THR A 270 0.18 -15.73 -25.81
CA THR A 270 -0.30 -16.74 -26.75
C THR A 270 -1.77 -16.45 -27.03
N CYS A 271 -2.10 -16.29 -28.30
CA CYS A 271 -3.46 -16.12 -28.77
C CYS A 271 -3.89 -17.39 -29.51
N LEU A 272 -5.03 -17.95 -29.13
CA LEU A 272 -5.54 -19.21 -29.67
C LEU A 272 -6.94 -19.01 -30.22
N MET A 273 -7.21 -19.61 -31.39
CA MET A 273 -8.56 -19.85 -31.89
C MET A 273 -8.86 -21.33 -31.73
N ALA A 274 -9.81 -21.66 -30.85
CA ALA A 274 -10.30 -23.01 -30.63
C ALA A 274 -11.73 -23.17 -31.16
N GLU A 275 -12.11 -24.41 -31.45
CA GLU A 275 -13.52 -24.76 -31.64
C GLU A 275 -14.34 -24.40 -30.39
N PHE A 276 -15.59 -24.01 -30.58
CA PHE A 276 -16.47 -23.66 -29.48
C PHE A 276 -16.68 -24.86 -28.54
N SER A 277 -16.48 -24.63 -27.24
CA SER A 277 -16.71 -25.62 -26.19
C SER A 277 -17.59 -25.05 -25.09
N GLU A 278 -18.62 -25.80 -24.70
CA GLU A 278 -19.47 -25.48 -23.53
C GLU A 278 -18.85 -25.95 -22.20
N ASN A 279 -17.90 -26.90 -22.23
CA ASN A 279 -17.35 -27.55 -21.04
C ASN A 279 -16.03 -26.93 -20.55
N ASP A 280 -15.73 -25.68 -20.93
CA ASP A 280 -14.46 -24.98 -20.65
C ASP A 280 -13.20 -25.81 -20.95
N THR A 281 -13.32 -26.75 -21.89
CA THR A 281 -12.23 -27.63 -22.33
C THR A 281 -11.99 -27.39 -23.81
N TYR A 282 -10.86 -26.76 -24.12
CA TYR A 282 -10.53 -26.32 -25.46
C TYR A 282 -9.51 -27.27 -26.07
N SER A 283 -9.89 -27.95 -27.15
CA SER A 283 -9.02 -28.83 -27.90
C SER A 283 -8.93 -28.36 -29.35
N SER A 284 -7.88 -28.78 -30.07
CA SER A 284 -7.71 -28.46 -31.49
C SER A 284 -7.81 -26.95 -31.78
N PHE A 285 -6.72 -26.24 -31.53
CA PHE A 285 -6.65 -24.79 -31.74
C PHE A 285 -5.53 -24.39 -32.71
N LEU A 286 -5.77 -23.29 -33.41
CA LEU A 286 -4.77 -22.53 -34.15
C LEU A 286 -4.14 -21.50 -33.21
N ALA A 287 -2.81 -21.38 -33.24
CA ALA A 287 -2.06 -20.57 -32.28
C ALA A 287 -1.20 -19.51 -32.96
N CYS A 288 -1.19 -18.30 -32.42
CA CYS A 288 -0.26 -17.24 -32.79
C CYS A 288 0.30 -16.54 -31.54
N GLY A 289 1.46 -15.93 -31.68
CA GLY A 289 2.14 -15.20 -30.61
C GLY A 289 2.27 -13.71 -30.89
N ALA A 290 3.05 -13.04 -30.04
CA ALA A 290 3.49 -11.70 -30.35
C ALA A 290 4.49 -11.68 -31.52
N PHE A 291 4.47 -10.61 -32.31
CA PHE A 291 5.36 -10.46 -33.46
C PHE A 291 6.84 -10.53 -33.04
N ASN A 292 7.61 -11.43 -33.68
CA ASN A 292 9.02 -11.71 -33.36
C ASN A 292 9.31 -12.12 -31.91
N ASP A 293 8.30 -12.62 -31.18
CA ASP A 293 8.47 -13.10 -29.83
C ASP A 293 8.22 -14.61 -29.75
N TYR A 294 8.83 -15.24 -28.75
CA TYR A 294 8.55 -16.64 -28.46
C TYR A 294 7.18 -16.79 -27.81
N TYR A 295 6.40 -17.75 -28.27
CA TYR A 295 5.15 -18.15 -27.65
C TYR A 295 5.08 -19.67 -27.56
N TYR A 296 4.31 -20.17 -26.59
CA TYR A 296 4.08 -21.59 -26.42
C TYR A 296 2.74 -21.96 -27.06
N ALA A 297 2.76 -22.76 -28.11
CA ALA A 297 1.56 -23.37 -28.67
C ALA A 297 1.28 -24.66 -27.89
N PRO A 298 0.15 -24.78 -27.17
CA PRO A 298 -0.14 -25.99 -26.43
C PRO A 298 -0.37 -27.18 -27.37
N GLU A 299 0.11 -28.37 -27.00
CA GLU A 299 -0.07 -29.57 -27.83
C GLU A 299 -1.31 -30.37 -27.42
N SER A 300 -1.79 -30.19 -26.18
CA SER A 300 -2.94 -30.90 -25.62
C SER A 300 -4.13 -29.98 -25.36
N ALA A 301 -5.26 -30.57 -24.96
CA ALA A 301 -6.43 -29.81 -24.55
C ALA A 301 -6.13 -28.89 -23.34
N LEU A 302 -6.70 -27.70 -23.36
CA LEU A 302 -6.67 -26.72 -22.28
C LEU A 302 -7.92 -26.86 -21.43
N THR A 303 -7.77 -26.88 -20.11
CA THR A 303 -8.89 -26.82 -19.16
C THR A 303 -8.93 -25.45 -18.50
N GLY A 304 -10.09 -24.79 -18.62
CA GLY A 304 -10.34 -23.48 -18.06
C GLY A 304 -10.93 -23.55 -16.65
N ARG A 305 -10.44 -22.67 -15.77
CA ARG A 305 -11.01 -22.43 -14.45
C ARG A 305 -11.05 -20.94 -14.17
N ASP A 306 -12.24 -20.41 -13.88
CA ASP A 306 -12.38 -19.01 -13.47
C ASP A 306 -11.66 -18.75 -12.13
N ILE A 307 -10.80 -17.73 -12.10
CA ILE A 307 -10.05 -17.29 -10.93
C ILE A 307 -10.50 -15.91 -10.41
N GLY A 308 -11.60 -15.39 -10.95
CA GLY A 308 -12.18 -14.09 -10.61
C GLY A 308 -11.52 -12.92 -11.34
N SER A 309 -12.14 -11.73 -11.22
CA SER A 309 -11.73 -10.51 -11.94
C SER A 309 -11.73 -10.66 -13.47
N GLY A 310 -12.52 -11.59 -14.01
CA GLY A 310 -12.62 -11.86 -15.46
C GLY A 310 -11.42 -12.62 -16.05
N LEU A 311 -10.54 -13.17 -15.21
CA LEU A 311 -9.41 -13.99 -15.64
C LEU A 311 -9.72 -15.48 -15.49
N THR A 312 -9.21 -16.25 -16.43
CA THR A 312 -9.30 -17.71 -16.47
C THR A 312 -7.90 -18.30 -16.34
N GLU A 313 -7.72 -19.22 -15.39
CA GLU A 313 -6.57 -20.11 -15.34
C GLU A 313 -6.78 -21.23 -16.37
N LEU A 314 -5.81 -21.42 -17.25
CA LEU A 314 -5.84 -22.39 -18.32
C LEU A 314 -4.69 -23.38 -18.09
N ARG A 315 -5.00 -24.66 -17.94
CA ARG A 315 -4.01 -25.70 -17.68
C ARG A 315 -3.86 -26.63 -18.88
N CYS A 316 -2.60 -26.83 -19.28
CA CYS A 316 -2.15 -27.74 -20.33
C CYS A 316 -1.14 -28.70 -19.70
N GLU A 317 -1.55 -29.92 -19.33
CA GLU A 317 -0.67 -30.89 -18.65
C GLU A 317 0.06 -30.31 -17.42
N ASN A 318 1.37 -30.03 -17.56
CA ASN A 318 2.23 -29.47 -16.52
C ASN A 318 2.38 -27.94 -16.59
N GLU A 319 1.87 -27.31 -17.65
CA GLU A 319 1.95 -25.86 -17.84
C GLU A 319 0.63 -25.18 -17.48
N SER A 320 0.75 -24.00 -16.88
CA SER A 320 -0.37 -23.16 -16.47
C SER A 320 -0.24 -21.77 -17.07
N PHE A 321 -1.37 -21.26 -17.54
CA PHE A 321 -1.52 -19.97 -18.17
C PHE A 321 -2.64 -19.19 -17.48
N VAL A 322 -2.55 -17.88 -17.56
CA VAL A 322 -3.60 -16.97 -17.10
C VAL A 322 -3.98 -16.07 -18.24
N GLY A 323 -5.28 -15.99 -18.54
CA GLY A 323 -5.78 -15.31 -19.72
C GLY A 323 -7.24 -14.92 -19.65
N VAL A 324 -7.75 -14.47 -20.79
CA VAL A 324 -9.16 -14.18 -21.03
C VAL A 324 -9.65 -15.08 -22.14
N VAL A 325 -10.79 -15.72 -21.91
CA VAL A 325 -11.51 -16.49 -22.93
C VAL A 325 -12.73 -15.71 -23.37
N ARG A 326 -12.88 -15.55 -24.68
CA ARG A 326 -14.10 -15.02 -25.30
C ARG A 326 -14.65 -16.06 -26.26
N SER A 327 -15.96 -16.18 -26.32
CA SER A 327 -16.63 -17.13 -27.21
C SER A 327 -17.60 -16.39 -28.11
N TYR A 328 -17.44 -16.61 -29.41
CA TYR A 328 -18.40 -16.18 -30.41
C TYR A 328 -19.39 -17.32 -30.67
N ILE A 329 -20.65 -17.08 -30.34
CA ILE A 329 -21.73 -18.01 -30.68
C ILE A 329 -22.03 -17.84 -32.17
N GLY A 330 -21.73 -18.88 -32.93
CA GLY A 330 -21.99 -18.95 -34.35
C GLY A 330 -23.48 -19.09 -34.68
N ASN A 331 -23.76 -19.27 -35.96
CA ASN A 331 -25.07 -19.67 -36.49
C ASN A 331 -24.96 -21.10 -37.05
N ASP A 332 -26.05 -21.63 -37.61
CA ASP A 332 -26.06 -23.01 -38.16
C ASP A 332 -25.01 -23.26 -39.27
N THR A 333 -24.45 -22.21 -39.86
CA THR A 333 -23.58 -22.26 -41.05
C THR A 333 -22.11 -21.95 -40.70
N SER A 334 -21.89 -21.07 -39.72
CA SER A 334 -20.59 -20.73 -39.16
C SER A 334 -20.52 -21.29 -37.73
N PRO A 335 -19.82 -22.41 -37.49
CA PRO A 335 -19.65 -22.91 -36.14
C PRO A 335 -18.99 -21.83 -35.29
N GLY A 336 -19.52 -21.68 -34.07
CA GLY A 336 -18.95 -20.80 -33.07
C GLY A 336 -17.49 -21.13 -32.82
N PHE A 337 -16.76 -20.20 -32.24
CA PHE A 337 -15.37 -20.41 -31.88
C PHE A 337 -15.05 -19.68 -30.58
N SER A 338 -14.00 -20.14 -29.91
CA SER A 338 -13.47 -19.50 -28.72
C SER A 338 -12.11 -18.89 -29.03
N THR A 339 -11.93 -17.62 -28.69
CA THR A 339 -10.65 -16.95 -28.72
C THR A 339 -10.08 -16.84 -27.31
N ILE A 340 -8.84 -17.28 -27.16
CA ILE A 340 -8.15 -17.31 -25.88
C ILE A 340 -6.90 -16.45 -26.00
N VAL A 341 -6.74 -15.46 -25.13
CA VAL A 341 -5.49 -14.72 -25.00
C VAL A 341 -4.94 -14.98 -23.62
N MET A 342 -3.76 -15.58 -23.57
CA MET A 342 -3.17 -16.05 -22.32
C MET A 342 -1.67 -15.77 -22.24
N THR A 343 -1.17 -15.71 -21.01
CA THR A 343 0.25 -15.55 -20.70
C THR A 343 0.69 -16.64 -19.72
N PRO A 344 1.93 -17.12 -19.78
CA PRO A 344 2.43 -18.10 -18.81
C PRO A 344 2.29 -17.60 -17.37
N GLU A 345 1.85 -18.47 -16.45
CA GLU A 345 1.68 -18.11 -15.04
C GLU A 345 2.99 -17.63 -14.41
N ALA A 346 4.13 -18.18 -14.86
CA ALA A 346 5.45 -17.76 -14.43
C ALA A 346 5.73 -16.27 -14.68
N ASP A 347 5.23 -15.71 -15.79
CA ASP A 347 5.42 -14.28 -16.10
C ASP A 347 4.47 -13.40 -15.29
N PHE A 348 3.26 -13.89 -15.02
CA PHE A 348 2.36 -13.26 -14.05
C PHE A 348 2.94 -13.25 -12.63
N ALA A 349 3.57 -14.35 -12.20
CA ALA A 349 4.27 -14.46 -10.92
C ALA A 349 5.47 -13.49 -10.83
N LYS A 350 6.25 -13.34 -11.91
CA LYS A 350 7.33 -12.35 -11.97
C LYS A 350 6.80 -10.92 -11.89
N ALA A 351 5.70 -10.61 -12.58
CA ALA A 351 5.10 -9.28 -12.56
C ALA A 351 4.55 -8.92 -11.18
N THR A 352 3.86 -9.87 -10.52
CA THR A 352 3.37 -9.70 -9.14
C THR A 352 4.52 -9.56 -8.15
N PHE A 353 5.59 -10.34 -8.26
CA PHE A 353 6.78 -10.22 -7.42
C PHE A 353 7.50 -8.87 -7.60
N LYS A 354 7.70 -8.42 -8.84
CA LYS A 354 8.29 -7.12 -9.15
C LYS A 354 7.46 -5.98 -8.54
N ASN A 355 6.13 -6.09 -8.60
CA ASN A 355 5.26 -5.09 -7.99
C ASN A 355 5.37 -5.12 -6.45
N ALA A 356 5.34 -6.30 -5.83
CA ALA A 356 5.51 -6.45 -4.38
C ALA A 356 6.84 -5.87 -3.88
N LEU A 357 7.94 -6.14 -4.59
CA LEU A 357 9.27 -5.60 -4.25
C LEU A 357 9.27 -4.06 -4.29
N SER A 358 8.68 -3.48 -5.33
CA SER A 358 8.64 -2.03 -5.47
C SER A 358 7.62 -1.38 -4.50
N ILE A 359 6.59 -2.10 -4.01
CA ILE A 359 5.77 -1.66 -2.86
C ILE A 359 6.63 -1.66 -1.60
N GLY A 360 7.41 -2.71 -1.37
CA GLY A 360 8.34 -2.81 -0.25
C GLY A 360 9.33 -1.63 -0.23
N PHE A 361 9.91 -1.27 -1.38
CA PHE A 361 10.80 -0.12 -1.49
C PHE A 361 10.11 1.22 -1.18
N LEU A 362 8.87 1.40 -1.64
CA LEU A 362 8.08 2.60 -1.35
C LEU A 362 7.77 2.74 0.15
N VAL A 363 7.37 1.64 0.80
CA VAL A 363 7.14 1.63 2.26
C VAL A 363 8.44 1.91 3.02
N LEU A 364 9.55 1.29 2.62
CA LEU A 364 10.86 1.53 3.22
C LEU A 364 11.28 3.01 3.10
N LEU A 365 11.12 3.61 1.91
CA LEU A 365 11.42 5.02 1.67
C LEU A 365 10.61 5.94 2.60
N LEU A 366 9.32 5.64 2.79
CA LEU A 366 8.46 6.41 3.70
C LEU A 366 8.86 6.27 5.16
N VAL A 367 9.28 5.07 5.59
CA VAL A 367 9.80 4.87 6.94
C VAL A 367 11.06 5.70 7.15
N VAL A 368 12.01 5.66 6.21
CA VAL A 368 13.24 6.48 6.28
C VAL A 368 12.92 7.97 6.32
N LEU A 369 12.01 8.44 5.47
CA LEU A 369 11.62 9.85 5.42
C LEU A 369 10.89 10.30 6.70
N SER A 370 10.06 9.43 7.28
CA SER A 370 9.39 9.71 8.54
C SER A 370 10.37 9.77 9.72
N VAL A 371 11.36 8.86 9.78
CA VAL A 371 12.46 8.93 10.76
C VAL A 371 13.23 10.23 10.61
N PHE A 372 13.57 10.64 9.38
CA PHE A 372 14.25 11.90 9.14
C PHE A 372 13.42 13.11 9.58
N CYS A 373 12.11 13.10 9.32
CA CYS A 373 11.20 14.14 9.80
C CYS A 373 11.14 14.19 11.33
N CYS A 374 11.08 13.03 12.00
CA CYS A 374 11.10 12.94 13.46
C CYS A 374 12.41 13.50 14.04
N ILE A 375 13.55 13.15 13.45
CA ILE A 375 14.87 13.68 13.85
C ILE A 375 14.90 15.21 13.67
N TYR A 376 14.44 15.70 12.51
CA TYR A 376 14.38 17.14 12.23
C TYR A 376 13.53 17.91 13.25
N VAL A 377 12.31 17.43 13.53
CA VAL A 377 11.43 18.05 14.53
C VAL A 377 12.04 17.97 15.94
N SER A 378 12.64 16.83 16.29
CA SER A 378 13.31 16.64 17.58
C SER A 378 14.42 17.69 17.80
N HIS A 379 15.34 17.81 16.84
CA HIS A 379 16.45 18.75 16.92
C HIS A 379 16.01 20.21 16.86
N ARG A 380 15.06 20.54 15.98
CA ARG A 380 14.65 21.94 15.75
C ARG A 380 13.75 22.48 16.85
N TYR A 381 12.95 21.64 17.51
CA TYR A 381 11.92 22.09 18.45
C TYR A 381 12.00 21.45 19.84
N LEU A 382 12.19 20.13 19.97
CA LEU A 382 12.25 19.50 21.29
C LEU A 382 13.54 19.85 22.05
N THR A 383 14.69 19.75 21.39
CA THR A 383 15.98 20.06 22.02
C THR A 383 16.06 21.47 22.61
N PRO A 384 15.65 22.56 21.92
CA PRO A 384 15.66 23.89 22.52
C PRO A 384 14.64 24.06 23.66
N ILE A 385 13.49 23.36 23.62
CA ILE A 385 12.53 23.37 24.74
C ILE A 385 13.11 22.66 25.97
N LEU A 386 13.73 21.49 25.79
CA LEU A 386 14.42 20.76 26.86
C LEU A 386 15.51 21.60 27.50
N LYS A 387 16.38 22.21 26.69
CA LYS A 387 17.42 23.14 27.18
C LYS A 387 16.82 24.33 27.92
N GLY A 388 15.69 24.87 27.45
CA GLY A 388 15.01 25.97 28.14
C GLY A 388 14.35 25.55 29.46
N LEU A 389 13.83 24.32 29.56
CA LEU A 389 13.33 23.75 30.82
C LEU A 389 14.46 23.49 31.82
N GLU A 390 15.61 23.00 31.37
CA GLU A 390 16.81 22.87 32.20
C GLU A 390 17.25 24.23 32.75
N GLN A 391 17.17 25.29 31.96
CA GLN A 391 17.50 26.65 32.41
C GLN A 391 16.48 27.20 33.43
N ILE A 392 15.21 26.83 33.37
CA ILE A 392 14.23 27.18 34.42
C ILE A 392 14.61 26.53 35.76
N LYS A 393 15.15 25.30 35.72
CA LYS A 393 15.61 24.56 36.91
C LYS A 393 16.95 25.06 37.46
N ALA A 394 17.75 25.76 36.66
CA ALA A 394 19.06 26.28 37.07
C ALA A 394 18.92 27.44 38.08
N GLU A 395 19.93 27.58 38.95
CA GLU A 395 20.04 28.69 39.90
C GLU A 395 20.04 30.05 39.20
N SER A 396 19.53 31.07 39.88
CA SER A 396 19.29 32.42 39.33
C SER A 396 20.53 33.07 38.70
N SER A 397 21.73 32.73 39.19
CA SER A 397 23.02 33.23 38.71
C SER A 397 23.49 32.61 37.38
N GLN A 398 22.97 31.43 37.01
CA GLN A 398 23.41 30.66 35.83
C GLN A 398 22.38 30.66 34.68
N ARG A 399 21.22 31.28 34.87
CA ARG A 399 20.14 31.38 33.89
C ARG A 399 20.55 32.24 32.68
N LYS A 400 20.79 31.61 31.53
CA LYS A 400 20.99 32.30 30.25
C LYS A 400 19.65 32.50 29.54
N ARG A 401 19.53 33.54 28.68
CA ARG A 401 18.34 33.70 27.83
C ARG A 401 18.31 32.61 26.75
N THR A 402 17.10 32.13 26.46
CA THR A 402 16.83 31.20 25.35
C THR A 402 16.33 31.96 24.12
N ASP A 403 16.30 31.27 22.96
CA ASP A 403 15.61 31.76 21.75
C ASP A 403 14.08 31.68 21.86
N ILE A 404 13.54 31.15 22.97
CA ILE A 404 12.11 30.93 23.17
C ILE A 404 11.55 32.03 24.09
N VAL A 405 10.72 32.90 23.51
CA VAL A 405 10.14 34.06 24.20
C VAL A 405 9.30 33.65 25.40
N GLU A 406 8.52 32.57 25.29
CA GLU A 406 7.70 32.06 26.40
C GLU A 406 8.54 31.61 27.59
N ILE A 407 9.69 30.97 27.36
CA ILE A 407 10.60 30.53 28.41
C ILE A 407 11.26 31.73 29.06
N ASN A 408 11.68 32.73 28.27
CA ASN A 408 12.23 33.98 28.80
C ASN A 408 11.21 34.75 29.65
N ASN A 409 9.91 34.75 29.30
CA ASN A 409 8.88 35.39 30.13
C ASN A 409 8.73 34.70 31.50
N VAL A 410 8.81 33.37 31.53
CA VAL A 410 8.77 32.60 32.79
C VAL A 410 10.04 32.86 33.60
N LEU A 411 11.20 32.92 32.95
CA LEU A 411 12.49 33.27 33.57
C LEU A 411 12.43 34.68 34.19
N ASP A 412 11.90 35.65 33.45
CA ASP A 412 11.73 37.03 33.91
C ASP A 412 10.76 37.07 35.11
N PHE A 413 9.64 36.34 35.05
CA PHE A 413 8.69 36.22 36.18
C PHE A 413 9.33 35.61 37.42
N LEU A 414 10.03 34.48 37.29
CA LEU A 414 10.73 33.83 38.40
C LEU A 414 11.80 34.76 39.00
N SER A 415 12.57 35.45 38.16
CA SER A 415 13.57 36.42 38.62
C SER A 415 12.94 37.60 39.36
N SER A 416 11.74 38.04 38.96
CA SER A 416 11.02 39.12 39.65
C SER A 416 10.49 38.66 41.01
N LYS A 417 9.97 37.44 41.11
CA LYS A 417 9.45 36.87 42.35
C LYS A 417 10.57 36.54 43.34
N GLU A 418 11.70 36.04 42.85
CA GLU A 418 12.90 35.80 43.67
C GLU A 418 13.44 37.12 44.25
N ARG A 419 13.50 38.20 43.46
CA ARG A 419 13.87 39.54 43.98
C ARG A 419 12.90 40.04 45.06
N GLU A 420 11.60 39.96 44.81
CA GLU A 420 10.57 40.35 45.79
C GLU A 420 10.72 39.56 47.10
N SER A 421 11.00 38.25 47.00
CA SER A 421 11.22 37.40 48.17
C SER A 421 12.54 37.71 48.90
N ALA A 422 13.60 38.05 48.16
CA ALA A 422 14.90 38.43 48.73
C ALA A 422 14.80 39.78 49.44
N ASP A 423 14.09 40.74 48.86
CA ASP A 423 13.83 42.05 49.46
C ASP A 423 12.99 41.92 50.74
N HIS A 424 11.96 41.06 50.72
CA HIS A 424 11.16 40.74 51.91
C HIS A 424 11.96 40.02 53.00
N LEU A 425 12.90 39.14 52.62
CA LEU A 425 13.79 38.49 53.58
C LEU A 425 14.77 39.48 54.19
N ALA A 426 15.33 40.39 53.39
CA ALA A 426 16.23 41.44 53.84
C ALA A 426 15.54 42.38 54.84
N SER A 427 14.29 42.79 54.58
CA SER A 427 13.52 43.63 55.51
C SER A 427 13.25 42.92 56.84
N LEU A 428 12.93 41.62 56.83
CA LEU A 428 12.76 40.83 58.05
C LEU A 428 14.06 40.69 58.86
N ILE A 429 15.20 40.56 58.18
CA ILE A 429 16.52 40.51 58.84
C ILE A 429 16.84 41.84 59.51
N GLU A 430 16.54 42.96 58.86
CA GLU A 430 16.73 44.30 59.41
C GLU A 430 15.82 44.56 60.62
N GLU A 431 14.55 44.18 60.54
CA GLU A 431 13.60 44.24 61.67
C GLU A 431 14.07 43.36 62.84
N ARG A 432 14.55 42.15 62.56
CA ARG A 432 15.10 41.26 63.60
C ARG A 432 16.36 41.83 64.25
N ASN A 433 17.24 42.45 63.48
CA ASN A 433 18.48 43.03 64.01
C ASN A 433 18.21 44.24 64.90
N THR A 434 17.31 45.13 64.49
CA THR A 434 16.91 46.30 65.29
C THR A 434 16.20 45.90 66.59
N ALA A 435 15.33 44.88 66.54
CA ALA A 435 14.70 44.31 67.73
C ALA A 435 15.72 43.68 68.70
N LYS A 436 16.75 43.01 68.16
CA LYS A 436 17.83 42.42 68.97
C LYS A 436 18.67 43.49 69.68
N GLU A 437 19.02 44.57 68.99
CA GLU A 437 19.75 45.70 69.59
C GLU A 437 18.95 46.44 70.68
N ALA A 438 17.62 46.47 70.56
CA ALA A 438 16.75 47.00 71.62
C ALA A 438 16.71 46.08 72.85
N TYR A 439 16.67 44.76 72.64
CA TYR A 439 16.71 43.77 73.71
C TYR A 439 18.04 43.81 74.48
N ASP A 440 19.17 43.83 73.77
CA ASP A 440 20.51 43.86 74.38
C ASP A 440 20.73 45.12 75.24
N ARG A 441 20.16 46.27 74.84
CA ARG A 441 20.19 47.51 75.63
C ARG A 441 19.37 47.42 76.93
N ALA A 442 18.19 46.82 76.87
CA ALA A 442 17.35 46.64 78.05
C ALA A 442 18.01 45.70 79.08
N GLN A 443 18.69 44.65 78.61
CA GLN A 443 19.38 43.70 79.47
C GLN A 443 20.55 44.34 80.22
N ALA A 444 21.34 45.19 79.55
CA ALA A 444 22.47 45.90 80.16
C ALA A 444 22.06 46.91 81.26
N GLU A 445 20.84 47.48 81.18
CA GLU A 445 20.30 48.35 82.23
C GLU A 445 19.86 47.57 83.48
N ILE A 446 19.32 46.36 83.30
CA ILE A 446 18.92 45.47 84.40
C ILE A 446 20.15 45.02 85.20
N ASP A 447 21.24 44.64 84.52
CA ASP A 447 22.46 44.17 85.19
C ASP A 447 23.14 45.27 86.03
N LYS A 448 23.15 46.52 85.55
CA LYS A 448 23.66 47.68 86.31
C LYS A 448 22.89 47.97 87.60
N LEU A 449 21.59 47.68 87.63
CA LEU A 449 20.75 47.86 88.81
C LEU A 449 20.97 46.75 89.84
N ALA A 450 21.25 45.53 89.39
CA ALA A 450 21.53 44.38 90.26
C ALA A 450 22.85 44.53 91.02
N GLU A 451 23.92 45.02 90.37
CA GLU A 451 25.23 45.23 91.00
C GLU A 451 25.18 46.23 92.17
N ARG A 452 24.38 47.29 92.03
CA ARG A 452 24.24 48.34 93.05
C ARG A 452 23.51 47.87 94.33
N THR A 453 22.89 46.69 94.31
CA THR A 453 22.14 46.13 95.45
C THR A 453 22.97 45.11 96.26
N LYS A 454 24.14 44.70 95.76
CA LYS A 454 25.01 43.67 96.35
C LYS A 454 25.93 44.21 97.46
N ASP A 455 26.25 45.51 97.44
CA ASP A 455 27.15 46.18 98.41
C ASP A 455 26.48 46.61 99.73
N THR A 456 25.16 46.47 99.85
CA THR A 456 24.40 46.90 101.04
C THR A 456 24.00 45.75 101.98
N VAL A 457 24.40 44.51 101.68
CA VAL A 457 24.02 43.31 102.44
C VAL A 457 25.22 42.80 103.24
N ASP A 458 25.07 42.78 104.57
CA ASP A 458 26.06 42.22 105.50
C ASP A 458 26.21 40.69 105.30
N PRO A 459 27.41 40.21 104.89
CA PRO A 459 27.64 38.78 104.61
C PRO A 459 27.40 37.85 105.81
N GLU A 460 27.63 38.32 107.04
CA GLU A 460 27.39 37.48 108.23
C GLU A 460 25.90 37.30 108.52
N ALA A 461 25.11 38.35 108.36
CA ALA A 461 23.66 38.31 108.53
C ALA A 461 22.99 37.41 107.49
N TYR A 462 23.48 37.41 106.24
CA TYR A 462 22.98 36.54 105.17
C TYR A 462 23.32 35.05 105.40
N ARG A 463 24.50 34.73 105.96
CA ARG A 463 24.86 33.36 106.32
C ARG A 463 23.97 32.83 107.46
N PHE A 464 23.71 33.66 108.47
CA PHE A 464 22.79 33.34 109.57
C PHE A 464 21.36 33.07 109.08
N PHE A 465 20.91 33.82 108.08
CA PHE A 465 19.61 33.62 107.44
C PHE A 465 19.49 32.22 106.82
N LEU A 466 20.48 31.78 106.02
CA LEU A 466 20.45 30.48 105.35
C LEU A 466 20.44 29.29 106.32
N GLU A 467 21.19 29.36 107.42
CA GLU A 467 21.29 28.28 108.41
C GLU A 467 20.00 28.08 109.22
N ARG A 468 19.17 29.12 109.38
CA ARG A 468 17.94 29.06 110.19
C ARG A 468 16.67 28.70 109.41
N ILE A 469 16.73 28.64 108.08
CA ILE A 469 15.58 28.22 107.23
C ILE A 469 15.01 26.85 107.62
N PRO A 470 15.82 25.82 107.97
CA PRO A 470 15.29 24.53 108.43
C PRO A 470 14.54 24.59 109.77
N GLY A 471 14.75 25.64 110.57
CA GLY A 471 14.12 25.82 111.90
C GLY A 471 12.72 26.44 111.87
N LEU A 472 12.19 26.73 110.69
CA LEU A 472 10.80 27.20 110.52
C LEU A 472 9.81 26.06 110.81
N SER A 473 8.70 26.38 111.48
CA SER A 473 7.58 25.45 111.63
C SER A 473 6.93 25.18 110.27
N LYS A 474 6.13 24.11 110.16
CA LYS A 474 5.48 23.73 108.90
C LYS A 474 4.69 24.89 108.26
N THR A 475 3.90 25.62 109.05
CA THR A 475 3.09 26.74 108.58
C THR A 475 3.92 27.97 108.21
N GLU A 476 4.99 28.27 108.97
CA GLU A 476 5.91 29.37 108.63
C GLU A 476 6.73 29.05 107.37
N ARG A 477 7.06 27.78 107.15
CA ARG A 477 7.78 27.33 105.97
C ARG A 477 6.93 27.43 104.71
N GLU A 478 5.65 27.05 104.78
CA GLU A 478 4.71 27.25 103.67
C GLU A 478 4.57 28.73 103.30
N ILE A 479 4.42 29.62 104.30
CA ILE A 479 4.37 31.07 104.06
C ILE A 479 5.68 31.59 103.45
N PHE A 480 6.83 31.10 103.92
CA PHE A 480 8.14 31.44 103.35
C PHE A 480 8.28 30.96 101.89
N ASP A 481 7.87 29.73 101.57
CA ASP A 481 7.97 29.17 100.23
C ASP A 481 7.06 29.90 99.22
N TYR A 482 5.92 30.46 99.67
CA TYR A 482 5.12 31.37 98.83
C TYR A 482 5.87 32.66 98.49
N TYR A 483 6.64 33.22 99.43
CA TYR A 483 7.52 34.36 99.12
C TYR A 483 8.67 33.98 98.17
N VAL A 484 9.22 32.76 98.28
CA VAL A 484 10.24 32.24 97.35
C VAL A 484 9.67 32.11 95.93
N SER A 485 8.40 31.74 95.81
CA SER A 485 7.69 31.58 94.53
C SER A 485 7.20 32.91 93.92
N GLY A 486 7.45 34.04 94.58
CA GLY A 486 7.16 35.38 94.04
C GLY A 486 5.72 35.87 94.26
N LEU A 487 4.92 35.18 95.09
CA LEU A 487 3.54 35.61 95.37
C LEU A 487 3.49 36.90 96.20
N SER A 488 2.49 37.74 95.90
CA SER A 488 2.19 38.97 96.65
C SER A 488 1.43 38.67 97.94
N THR A 489 1.41 39.62 98.88
CA THR A 489 0.73 39.46 100.18
C THR A 489 -0.77 39.11 100.02
N LYS A 490 -1.44 39.65 98.99
CA LYS A 490 -2.85 39.32 98.72
C LYS A 490 -3.01 37.87 98.25
N GLU A 491 -2.14 37.43 97.34
CA GLU A 491 -2.16 36.06 96.81
C GLU A 491 -1.77 35.03 97.89
N ILE A 492 -0.92 35.40 98.86
CA ILE A 492 -0.58 34.54 100.01
C ILE A 492 -1.78 34.38 100.96
N LEU A 493 -2.55 35.45 101.21
CA LEU A 493 -3.76 35.36 102.03
C LEU A 493 -4.79 34.42 101.39
N GLU A 494 -4.93 34.49 100.06
CA GLU A 494 -5.82 33.62 99.28
C GLU A 494 -5.30 32.18 99.22
N SER A 495 -4.00 31.97 98.95
CA SER A 495 -3.39 30.65 98.75
C SER A 495 -3.24 29.85 100.05
N ALA A 496 -2.95 30.54 101.17
CA ALA A 496 -2.86 29.91 102.49
C ALA A 496 -4.22 29.85 103.21
N ASN A 497 -5.25 30.52 102.69
CA ASN A 497 -6.58 30.66 103.31
C ASN A 497 -6.53 31.14 104.78
N ILE A 498 -5.77 32.21 105.03
CA ILE A 498 -5.58 32.80 106.36
C ILE A 498 -5.97 34.29 106.40
N LYS A 499 -6.33 34.78 107.58
CA LYS A 499 -6.63 36.21 107.79
C LYS A 499 -5.33 37.03 107.83
N GLU A 500 -5.44 38.32 107.50
CA GLU A 500 -4.30 39.25 107.48
C GLU A 500 -3.59 39.35 108.85
N SER A 501 -4.34 39.28 109.95
CA SER A 501 -3.79 39.23 111.31
C SER A 501 -2.93 37.99 111.56
N THR A 502 -3.34 36.84 111.00
CA THR A 502 -2.61 35.56 111.09
C THR A 502 -1.34 35.58 110.25
N LEU A 503 -1.40 36.12 109.03
CA LEU A 503 -0.21 36.29 108.19
C LEU A 503 0.79 37.25 108.84
N LYS A 504 0.33 38.34 109.48
CA LYS A 504 1.20 39.27 110.22
C LYS A 504 1.88 38.59 111.42
N TYR A 505 1.15 37.71 112.13
CA TYR A 505 1.70 36.92 113.23
C TYR A 505 2.82 35.98 112.76
N HIS A 506 2.57 35.19 111.71
CA HIS A 506 3.58 34.29 111.15
C HIS A 506 4.75 35.05 110.52
N ASN A 507 4.51 36.15 109.80
CA ASN A 507 5.57 37.00 109.27
C ASN A 507 6.48 37.54 110.38
N SER A 508 5.92 37.99 111.50
CA SER A 508 6.71 38.45 112.65
C SER A 508 7.63 37.35 113.17
N HIS A 509 7.13 36.10 113.25
CA HIS A 509 7.93 34.97 113.70
C HIS A 509 8.97 34.52 112.67
N ILE A 510 8.63 34.59 111.37
CA ILE A 510 9.57 34.33 110.27
C ILE A 510 10.72 35.34 110.33
N TYR A 511 10.42 36.62 110.50
CA TYR A 511 11.42 37.68 110.63
C TYR A 511 12.32 37.46 111.84
N GLU A 512 11.75 37.13 113.00
CA GLU A 512 12.51 36.86 114.22
C GLU A 512 13.39 35.60 114.09
N LYS A 513 12.84 34.50 113.57
CA LYS A 513 13.57 33.23 113.41
C LYS A 513 14.69 33.33 112.39
N LEU A 514 14.44 33.99 111.26
CA LEU A 514 15.40 34.14 110.18
C LEU A 514 16.34 35.34 110.39
N ASN A 515 16.20 36.07 111.51
CA ASN A 515 16.97 37.25 111.86
C ASN A 515 16.92 38.35 110.77
N VAL A 516 15.72 38.59 110.24
CA VAL A 516 15.41 39.58 109.20
C VAL A 516 14.55 40.68 109.81
N LYS A 517 14.83 41.96 109.50
CA LYS A 517 14.13 43.11 110.11
C LYS A 517 12.89 43.54 109.34
N SER A 518 12.76 43.16 108.07
CA SER A 518 11.62 43.56 107.23
C SER A 518 11.33 42.60 106.07
N ARG A 519 10.11 42.69 105.52
CA ARG A 519 9.73 41.99 104.28
C ARG A 519 10.67 42.29 103.11
N LYS A 520 11.10 43.56 103.00
CA LYS A 520 11.97 43.99 101.90
C LYS A 520 13.32 43.28 101.97
N GLU A 521 13.87 43.18 103.17
CA GLU A 521 15.12 42.46 103.44
C GLU A 521 14.95 40.95 103.23
N LEU A 522 13.80 40.36 103.62
CA LEU A 522 13.46 38.96 103.34
C LEU A 522 13.47 38.66 101.83
N LEU A 523 12.85 39.53 101.02
CA LEU A 523 12.80 39.36 99.56
C LEU A 523 14.16 39.59 98.89
N VAL A 524 14.99 40.48 99.43
CA VAL A 524 16.38 40.65 98.97
C VAL A 524 17.18 39.38 99.23
N TYR A 525 17.07 38.78 100.42
CA TYR A 525 17.77 37.53 100.75
C TYR A 525 17.27 36.34 99.94
N ILE A 526 15.96 36.26 99.67
CA ILE A 526 15.37 35.27 98.75
C ILE A 526 15.90 35.48 97.31
N SER A 527 16.01 36.73 96.85
CA SER A 527 16.52 37.03 95.51
C SER A 527 17.98 36.62 95.35
N LEU A 528 18.82 36.87 96.37
CA LEU A 528 20.20 36.39 96.45
C LEU A 528 20.29 34.85 96.53
N MET A 529 19.34 34.21 97.22
CA MET A 529 19.23 32.74 97.32
C MET A 529 18.84 32.10 95.98
N ASN A 530 17.98 32.75 95.19
CA ASN A 530 17.57 32.28 93.87
C ASN A 530 18.64 32.54 92.80
N GLN A 531 19.37 33.66 92.88
CA GLN A 531 20.52 33.94 92.00
C GLN A 531 21.66 32.95 92.21
N SER A 532 21.96 32.55 93.46
CA SER A 532 22.97 31.53 93.74
C SER A 532 22.55 30.12 93.30
N LYS A 533 21.25 29.81 93.27
CA LYS A 533 20.71 28.57 92.67
C LYS A 533 20.74 28.56 91.15
N ASN A 534 20.48 29.70 90.50
CA ASN A 534 20.46 29.80 89.03
C ASN A 534 21.84 30.04 88.41
N GLY A 535 22.85 30.47 89.17
CA GLY A 535 24.24 30.63 88.70
C GLY A 535 25.02 29.32 88.50
N GLY A 536 24.37 28.16 88.62
CA GLY A 536 24.97 26.84 88.41
C GLY A 536 24.63 26.17 87.07
N ASN A 537 23.83 26.81 86.22
CA ASN A 537 23.49 26.32 84.87
C ASN A 537 23.66 27.48 83.90
N ASP A 538 24.81 27.53 83.22
CA ASP A 538 24.94 28.06 81.85
C ASP A 538 26.41 27.97 81.41
N CYS A 539 26.77 26.88 80.74
CA CYS A 539 27.84 26.84 79.76
C CYS A 539 27.45 25.86 78.64
N ASP A 540 27.57 26.38 77.41
CA ASP A 540 27.45 25.77 76.08
C ASP A 540 26.07 25.45 75.51
N PRO A 541 25.75 26.16 74.42
CA PRO A 541 25.32 25.48 73.21
C PRO A 541 26.17 25.95 72.02
N PHE A 542 27.19 25.19 71.65
CA PHE A 542 27.55 25.04 70.24
C PHE A 542 28.20 23.68 69.95
N THR A 543 27.84 23.13 68.79
CA THR A 543 28.50 22.08 68.01
C THR A 543 28.40 20.60 68.43
N LYS A 544 27.53 19.87 67.71
CA LYS A 544 27.74 18.63 66.92
C LYS A 544 26.33 18.11 66.55
N ALA A 545 26.04 17.59 65.36
CA ALA A 545 26.81 16.73 64.48
C ALA A 545 26.34 16.86 63.01
N GLU A 546 27.21 16.38 62.12
CA GLU A 546 26.99 15.78 60.78
C GLU A 546 25.74 16.14 59.96
#